data_AF-A0A359MR64-F1
#
_entry.id   AF-A0A359MR64-F1
#
_cell.length_a   1.000
_cell.length_b   1.000
_cell.length_c   1.000
_cell.angle_alpha   90.00
_cell.angle_beta   90.00
_cell.angle_gamma   90.00
#
_symmetry.space_group_name_H-M   'P 1'
#
loop_
_entity.id
_entity.type
_entity.pdbx_description
1 polymer ?
#
loop_
_entity_poly.entity_id
_entity_poly.type
_entity_poly.pdbx_seq_one_letter_code
_entity_poly.pdbx_strand_id
1 'polypeptide(L)'
;MSSNQKVVKFRKRKSLNIGIVVFLVIFIYIIINIYIYLTKDHISIYEVHEGTTAQDNRITGLILRKEKVITSDAAGYISYFQKEGARISKNSSVYAVDESKQIVDVILSGDVPITLTKKNNAEIKYEILTFQKKYSESDFSEVYDFKEEADNLVLDLLNTTMLDHGQTIQEDTGLDYSYQMYKSKESGVISYYIDNYETVTEDTISADLFQQDNYNRTSLRTTTMLPPNSPIYKIITSDQWSIL
;
A
#
# COMPACT_ATOMS: atom_id res chain seq x y z
N MET A 1 -14.35 27.39 -106.75
CA MET A 1 -14.33 26.10 -106.01
C MET A 1 -14.41 26.39 -104.53
N SER A 2 -15.42 25.82 -103.84
CA SER A 2 -15.40 25.35 -102.44
C SER A 2 -16.82 25.51 -101.86
N SER A 3 -17.41 24.37 -101.51
CA SER A 3 -18.78 24.20 -101.02
C SER A 3 -18.97 24.78 -99.63
N ASN A 4 -20.04 25.54 -99.42
CA ASN A 4 -20.49 25.89 -98.07
C ASN A 4 -21.69 25.01 -97.69
N GLN A 5 -21.39 23.83 -97.14
CA GLN A 5 -22.39 22.90 -96.60
C GLN A 5 -22.95 23.46 -95.31
N LYS A 6 -24.24 23.84 -95.30
CA LYS A 6 -24.96 24.26 -94.09
C LYS A 6 -25.38 23.00 -93.31
N VAL A 7 -24.54 22.58 -92.36
CA VAL A 7 -24.81 21.43 -91.48
C VAL A 7 -25.88 21.80 -90.45
N VAL A 8 -27.05 21.20 -90.54
CA VAL A 8 -28.13 21.36 -89.55
C VAL A 8 -27.99 20.25 -88.49
N LYS A 9 -27.81 20.63 -87.22
CA LYS A 9 -27.67 19.68 -86.09
C LYS A 9 -29.00 18.98 -85.79
N PHE A 10 -29.05 17.65 -85.91
CA PHE A 10 -30.15 16.81 -85.45
C PHE A 10 -30.26 16.85 -83.91
N ARG A 11 -31.45 17.12 -83.36
CA ARG A 11 -31.72 17.03 -81.91
C ARG A 11 -31.73 15.55 -81.48
N LYS A 12 -30.76 15.12 -80.67
CA LYS A 12 -30.77 13.83 -79.98
C LYS A 12 -31.98 13.75 -79.03
N ARG A 13 -32.88 12.76 -79.21
CA ARG A 13 -33.91 12.42 -78.22
C ARG A 13 -33.23 11.84 -76.98
N LYS A 14 -33.58 12.32 -75.80
CA LYS A 14 -33.13 11.74 -74.53
C LYS A 14 -33.98 10.48 -74.27
N SER A 15 -33.36 9.30 -74.36
CA SER A 15 -33.94 8.05 -73.87
C SER A 15 -33.68 7.97 -72.37
N LEU A 16 -34.69 8.19 -71.54
CA LEU A 16 -34.61 7.89 -70.11
C LEU A 16 -34.61 6.36 -69.95
N ASN A 17 -33.51 5.80 -69.44
CA ASN A 17 -33.44 4.38 -69.14
C ASN A 17 -34.40 4.08 -67.99
N ILE A 18 -35.44 3.32 -68.27
CA ILE A 18 -36.48 2.97 -67.29
C ILE A 18 -35.88 2.29 -66.03
N GLY A 19 -34.79 1.52 -66.20
CA GLY A 19 -34.06 0.89 -65.09
C GLY A 19 -33.40 1.90 -64.14
N ILE A 20 -32.93 3.04 -64.64
CA ILE A 20 -32.37 4.12 -63.80
C ILE A 20 -33.49 4.78 -62.98
N VAL A 21 -34.67 4.96 -63.59
CA VAL A 21 -35.83 5.52 -62.89
C VAL A 21 -36.27 4.59 -61.76
N VAL A 22 -36.40 3.28 -62.02
CA VAL A 22 -36.77 2.28 -61.02
C VAL A 22 -35.73 2.21 -59.89
N PHE A 23 -34.44 2.20 -60.22
CA PHE A 23 -33.37 2.17 -59.22
C PHE A 23 -33.41 3.40 -58.30
N LEU A 24 -33.66 4.58 -58.87
CA LEU A 24 -33.74 5.82 -58.10
C LEU A 24 -34.93 5.82 -57.13
N VAL A 25 -36.08 5.27 -57.53
CA VAL A 25 -37.24 5.13 -56.62
C VAL A 25 -36.92 4.19 -55.45
N ILE A 26 -36.28 3.05 -55.71
CA ILE A 26 -35.88 2.10 -54.65
C ILE A 26 -34.84 2.74 -53.72
N PHE A 27 -33.89 3.49 -54.26
CA PHE A 27 -32.85 4.16 -53.49
C PHE A 27 -33.45 5.22 -52.53
N ILE A 28 -34.38 6.05 -53.02
CA ILE A 28 -35.11 7.01 -52.18
C ILE A 28 -35.89 6.29 -51.08
N TYR A 29 -36.55 5.17 -51.42
CA TYR A 29 -37.30 4.38 -50.45
C TYR A 29 -36.40 3.86 -49.30
N ILE A 30 -35.20 3.37 -49.61
CA ILE A 30 -34.24 2.90 -48.61
C ILE A 30 -33.77 4.05 -47.72
N ILE A 31 -33.44 5.21 -48.31
CA ILE A 31 -33.01 6.40 -47.55
C ILE A 31 -34.08 6.83 -46.54
N ILE A 32 -35.35 6.85 -46.94
CA ILE A 32 -36.46 7.21 -46.07
C ILE A 32 -36.58 6.23 -44.89
N ASN A 33 -36.44 4.92 -45.14
CA ASN A 33 -36.49 3.92 -44.07
C ASN A 33 -35.33 4.05 -43.08
N ILE A 34 -34.11 4.32 -43.57
CA ILE A 34 -32.95 4.57 -42.70
C ILE A 34 -33.18 5.83 -41.85
N TYR A 35 -33.70 6.90 -42.46
CA TYR A 35 -34.00 8.13 -41.74
C TYR A 35 -35.05 7.91 -40.64
N ILE A 36 -36.12 7.17 -40.94
CA ILE A 36 -37.15 6.81 -39.95
C ILE A 36 -36.55 5.95 -38.83
N TYR A 37 -35.70 4.97 -39.16
CA TYR A 37 -35.06 4.11 -38.16
C TYR A 37 -34.14 4.90 -37.22
N LEU A 38 -33.33 5.82 -37.75
CA LEU A 38 -32.41 6.65 -36.96
C LEU A 38 -33.14 7.71 -36.11
N THR A 39 -34.29 8.21 -36.58
CA THR A 39 -35.07 9.26 -35.88
C THR A 39 -36.13 8.67 -34.96
N LYS A 40 -36.29 7.34 -34.94
CA LYS A 40 -37.26 6.69 -34.06
C LYS A 40 -36.70 6.68 -32.65
N ASP A 41 -37.40 7.33 -31.73
CA ASP A 41 -37.08 7.26 -30.32
C ASP A 41 -37.18 5.81 -29.83
N HIS A 42 -36.03 5.24 -29.47
CA HIS A 42 -35.98 3.94 -28.83
C HIS A 42 -36.31 4.13 -27.35
N ILE A 43 -37.58 3.96 -27.00
CA ILE A 43 -38.02 3.98 -25.61
C ILE A 43 -37.59 2.66 -24.96
N SER A 44 -36.50 2.68 -24.20
CA SER A 44 -36.12 1.58 -23.32
C SER A 44 -37.00 1.63 -22.08
N ILE A 45 -38.00 0.75 -22.02
CA ILE A 45 -38.84 0.57 -20.83
C ILE A 45 -38.04 -0.31 -19.86
N TYR A 46 -37.67 0.26 -18.71
CA TYR A 46 -37.09 -0.48 -17.60
C TYR A 46 -38.18 -0.74 -16.57
N GLU A 47 -38.39 -2.02 -16.24
CA GLU A 47 -39.25 -2.42 -15.14
C GLU A 47 -38.52 -2.15 -13.81
N VAL A 48 -39.11 -1.33 -12.94
CA VAL A 48 -38.56 -1.07 -11.61
C VAL A 48 -39.03 -2.19 -10.70
N HIS A 49 -38.10 -3.03 -10.26
CA HIS A 49 -38.36 -4.04 -9.24
C HIS A 49 -38.24 -3.44 -7.84
N GLU A 50 -39.16 -3.80 -6.96
CA GLU A 50 -39.05 -3.48 -5.54
C GLU A 50 -37.87 -4.27 -4.95
N GLY A 51 -36.88 -3.55 -4.43
CA GLY A 51 -35.67 -4.13 -3.85
C GLY A 51 -35.17 -3.25 -2.71
N THR A 52 -34.49 -3.85 -1.75
CA THR A 52 -33.85 -3.07 -0.69
C THR A 52 -32.67 -2.31 -1.27
N THR A 53 -32.70 -0.99 -1.18
CA THR A 53 -31.54 -0.16 -1.50
C THR A 53 -30.54 -0.31 -0.36
N ALA A 54 -29.43 -1.01 -0.61
CA ALA A 54 -28.30 -1.01 0.31
C ALA A 54 -27.65 0.39 0.26
N GLN A 55 -27.80 1.15 1.33
CA GLN A 55 -27.10 2.42 1.48
C GLN A 55 -25.69 2.11 2.00
N ASP A 56 -24.68 2.32 1.15
CA ASP A 56 -23.28 2.12 1.53
C ASP A 56 -22.82 3.30 2.41
N ASN A 57 -23.00 3.17 3.72
CA ASN A 57 -22.53 4.13 4.70
C ASN A 57 -21.09 3.78 5.09
N ARG A 58 -20.12 4.57 4.63
CA ARG A 58 -18.72 4.47 5.06
C ARG A 58 -18.53 5.37 6.28
N ILE A 59 -18.17 4.76 7.41
CA ILE A 59 -17.94 5.44 8.68
C ILE A 59 -16.52 5.13 9.13
N THR A 60 -15.80 6.15 9.59
CA THR A 60 -14.47 5.99 10.20
C THR A 60 -14.66 5.63 11.66
N GLY A 61 -14.08 4.51 12.10
CA GLY A 61 -14.10 4.07 13.49
C GLY A 61 -12.71 4.08 14.10
N LEU A 62 -12.64 4.28 15.42
CA LEU A 62 -11.39 4.19 16.19
C LEU A 62 -11.35 2.88 16.97
N ILE A 63 -10.26 2.13 16.86
CA ILE A 63 -10.07 0.88 17.62
C ILE A 63 -9.40 1.22 18.95
N LEU A 64 -10.07 0.91 20.07
CA LEU A 64 -9.48 0.94 21.39
C LEU A 64 -9.10 -0.46 21.84
N ARG A 65 -7.88 -0.61 22.35
CA ARG A 65 -7.36 -1.87 22.88
C ARG A 65 -6.39 -1.61 24.03
N LYS A 66 -6.13 -2.63 24.84
CA LYS A 66 -5.22 -2.51 25.98
C LYS A 66 -3.76 -2.59 25.53
N GLU A 67 -3.14 -1.43 25.42
CA GLU A 67 -1.75 -1.26 25.02
C GLU A 67 -0.87 -0.79 26.18
N LYS A 68 0.42 -1.08 26.10
CA LYS A 68 1.42 -0.61 27.06
C LYS A 68 2.72 -0.30 26.35
N VAL A 69 3.21 0.93 26.52
CA VAL A 69 4.51 1.37 26.01
C VAL A 69 5.60 0.95 26.99
N ILE A 70 6.65 0.33 26.47
CA ILE A 70 7.82 -0.10 27.24
C ILE A 70 9.01 0.78 26.87
N THR A 71 9.66 1.32 27.89
CA THR A 71 10.82 2.20 27.77
C THR A 71 12.11 1.49 28.19
N SER A 72 13.26 1.95 27.68
CA SER A 72 14.58 1.47 28.12
C SER A 72 15.10 2.32 29.27
N ASP A 73 15.56 1.71 30.35
CA ASP A 73 16.21 2.42 31.46
C ASP A 73 17.67 2.80 31.14
N ALA A 74 18.28 2.14 30.16
CA ALA A 74 19.66 2.36 29.73
C ALA A 74 19.71 3.16 28.42
N ALA A 75 20.76 3.98 28.28
CA ALA A 75 21.09 4.64 27.02
C ALA A 75 21.86 3.66 26.11
N GLY A 76 21.60 3.68 24.81
CA GLY A 76 22.34 2.83 23.87
C GLY A 76 21.61 2.60 22.55
N TYR A 77 22.25 1.79 21.72
CA TYR A 77 21.73 1.29 20.44
C TYR A 77 20.85 0.07 20.70
N ILE A 78 19.69 0.04 20.03
CA ILE A 78 18.69 -1.00 20.27
C ILE A 78 18.66 -2.00 19.12
N SER A 79 18.78 -3.27 19.46
CA SER A 79 18.58 -4.38 18.53
C SER A 79 17.27 -5.10 18.85
N TYR A 80 16.44 -5.30 17.83
CA TYR A 80 15.09 -5.83 17.98
C TYR A 80 15.02 -7.28 17.48
N PHE A 81 14.58 -8.21 18.34
CA PHE A 81 14.61 -9.64 18.05
C PHE A 81 13.25 -10.22 17.66
N GLN A 82 12.20 -9.41 17.75
CA GLN A 82 10.84 -9.80 17.40
C GLN A 82 10.38 -8.97 16.20
N LYS A 83 9.64 -9.58 15.28
CA LYS A 83 9.05 -8.84 14.14
C LYS A 83 7.87 -7.99 14.60
N GLU A 84 7.55 -6.96 13.82
CA GLU A 84 6.28 -6.23 13.97
C GLU A 84 5.09 -7.19 13.95
N GLY A 85 4.16 -7.03 14.88
CA GLY A 85 2.97 -7.88 14.99
C GLY A 85 3.25 -9.29 15.52
N ALA A 86 4.47 -9.61 15.96
CA ALA A 86 4.78 -10.92 16.52
C ALA A 86 4.08 -11.13 17.88
N ARG A 87 3.47 -12.31 18.07
CA ARG A 87 2.96 -12.75 19.37
C ARG A 87 4.08 -13.35 20.20
N ILE A 88 4.28 -12.83 21.41
CA ILE A 88 5.39 -13.21 22.27
C ILE A 88 4.99 -13.81 23.63
N SER A 89 5.91 -14.65 24.11
CA SER A 89 6.05 -15.14 25.47
C SER A 89 6.20 -14.07 26.55
N LYS A 90 5.60 -14.24 27.74
CA LYS A 90 6.30 -13.80 28.95
C LYS A 90 7.69 -14.46 28.99
N ASN A 91 8.71 -13.68 29.34
CA ASN A 91 10.13 -14.03 29.36
C ASN A 91 10.79 -14.29 27.99
N SER A 92 10.11 -14.04 26.86
CA SER A 92 10.78 -14.01 25.56
C SER A 92 11.73 -12.82 25.47
N SER A 93 12.92 -13.00 24.88
CA SER A 93 13.84 -11.91 24.58
C SER A 93 13.25 -11.01 23.49
N VAL A 94 13.14 -9.72 23.77
CA VAL A 94 12.48 -8.75 22.85
C VAL A 94 13.50 -7.85 22.19
N TYR A 95 14.37 -7.24 22.98
CA TYR A 95 15.40 -6.33 22.50
C TYR A 95 16.67 -6.46 23.32
N ALA A 96 17.75 -5.90 22.80
CA ALA A 96 18.97 -5.67 23.54
C ALA A 96 19.43 -4.23 23.42
N VAL A 97 20.21 -3.78 24.41
CA VAL A 97 20.86 -2.47 24.43
C VAL A 97 22.37 -2.67 24.37
N ASP A 98 23.02 -2.03 23.41
CA ASP A 98 24.49 -1.95 23.25
C ASP A 98 24.94 -0.49 23.39
N GLU A 99 25.99 -0.23 24.16
CA GLU A 99 26.53 1.11 24.37
C GLU A 99 27.46 1.57 23.23
N SER A 100 28.09 0.63 22.52
CA SER A 100 29.28 0.89 21.69
C SER A 100 29.03 0.93 20.19
N LYS A 101 27.97 0.27 19.69
CA LYS A 101 27.63 0.11 18.25
C LYS A 101 28.65 -0.65 17.40
N GLN A 102 29.77 -1.09 17.98
CA GLN A 102 30.92 -1.59 17.22
C GLN A 102 30.58 -2.76 16.29
N ILE A 103 29.61 -3.57 16.71
CA ILE A 103 29.23 -4.82 16.05
C ILE A 103 28.30 -4.56 14.88
N VAL A 104 27.34 -3.68 15.09
CA VAL A 104 26.50 -3.17 14.01
C VAL A 104 27.39 -2.52 12.96
N ASP A 105 28.41 -1.77 13.37
CA ASP A 105 29.36 -1.17 12.42
C ASP A 105 30.21 -2.23 11.67
N VAL A 106 30.61 -3.33 12.31
CA VAL A 106 31.30 -4.46 11.64
C VAL A 106 30.37 -5.23 10.69
N ILE A 107 29.09 -5.38 11.02
CA ILE A 107 28.13 -6.01 10.10
C ILE A 107 27.90 -5.08 8.90
N LEU A 108 27.80 -3.76 9.13
CA LEU A 108 27.59 -2.76 8.10
C LEU A 108 28.84 -2.47 7.26
N SER A 109 30.06 -2.76 7.75
CA SER A 109 31.30 -2.64 6.97
C SER A 109 31.36 -3.67 5.82
N GLY A 110 30.53 -4.72 5.88
CA GLY A 110 30.46 -5.77 4.87
C GLY A 110 31.42 -6.93 5.11
N ASP A 111 32.15 -6.94 6.22
CA ASP A 111 33.03 -8.05 6.60
C ASP A 111 32.24 -9.31 7.01
N VAL A 112 30.99 -9.13 7.44
CA VAL A 112 30.05 -10.21 7.77
C VAL A 112 28.94 -10.27 6.71
N PRO A 113 28.78 -11.40 5.99
CA PRO A 113 27.81 -11.48 4.91
C PRO A 113 26.38 -11.54 5.46
N ILE A 114 25.56 -10.52 5.13
CA ILE A 114 24.11 -10.58 5.34
C ILE A 114 23.52 -11.56 4.32
N THR A 115 23.11 -12.74 4.79
CA THR A 115 22.57 -13.79 3.92
C THR A 115 21.05 -13.65 3.77
N LEU A 116 20.60 -13.40 2.55
CA LEU A 116 19.16 -13.39 2.24
C LEU A 116 18.62 -14.82 2.12
N THR A 117 17.73 -15.20 3.03
CA THR A 117 17.04 -16.49 2.93
C THR A 117 16.02 -16.49 1.79
N LYS A 118 15.55 -17.68 1.39
CA LYS A 118 14.43 -17.80 0.44
C LYS A 118 13.18 -17.04 0.92
N LYS A 119 12.94 -17.03 2.23
CA LYS A 119 11.83 -16.30 2.85
C LYS A 119 12.00 -14.79 2.67
N ASN A 120 13.18 -14.25 2.95
CA ASN A 120 13.44 -12.82 2.77
C ASN A 120 13.26 -12.40 1.31
N ASN A 121 13.77 -13.20 0.36
CA ASN A 121 13.57 -12.92 -1.07
C ASN A 121 12.09 -12.93 -1.49
N ALA A 122 11.29 -13.83 -0.91
CA ALA A 122 9.85 -13.87 -1.17
C ALA A 122 9.12 -12.65 -0.57
N GLU A 123 9.51 -12.22 0.63
CA GLU A 123 9.01 -11.02 1.32
C GLU A 123 9.32 -9.75 0.50
N ILE A 124 10.58 -9.55 0.10
CA ILE A 124 11.00 -8.43 -0.78
C ILE A 124 10.17 -8.41 -2.07
N LYS A 125 10.01 -9.57 -2.71
CA LYS A 125 9.26 -9.67 -3.96
C LYS A 125 7.78 -9.34 -3.74
N TYR A 126 7.21 -9.76 -2.62
CA TYR A 126 5.84 -9.44 -2.26
C TYR A 126 5.66 -7.94 -2.08
N GLU A 127 6.52 -7.27 -1.31
CA GLU A 127 6.41 -5.83 -1.08
C GLU A 127 6.55 -5.02 -2.37
N ILE A 128 7.52 -5.37 -3.24
CA ILE A 128 7.66 -4.71 -4.54
C ILE A 128 6.40 -4.87 -5.40
N LEU A 129 5.81 -6.07 -5.42
CA LEU A 129 4.58 -6.33 -6.18
C LEU A 129 3.38 -5.59 -5.60
N THR A 130 3.30 -5.46 -4.28
CA THR A 130 2.25 -4.70 -3.60
C THR A 130 2.38 -3.21 -3.92
N PHE A 131 3.58 -2.64 -3.78
CA PHE A 131 3.88 -1.27 -4.15
C PHE A 131 3.52 -0.98 -5.62
N GLN A 132 3.96 -1.82 -6.56
CA GLN A 132 3.64 -1.64 -7.98
C GLN A 132 2.13 -1.62 -8.29
N LYS A 133 1.32 -2.33 -7.50
CA LYS A 133 -0.14 -2.38 -7.70
C LYS A 133 -0.86 -1.19 -7.10
N LYS A 134 -0.34 -0.64 -6.00
CA LYS A 134 -0.97 0.46 -5.26
C LYS A 134 -0.44 1.84 -5.69
N TYR A 135 0.78 1.89 -6.22
CA TYR A 135 1.43 3.12 -6.63
C TYR A 135 0.54 3.95 -7.55
N SER A 136 0.41 5.23 -7.21
CA SER A 136 -0.28 6.23 -8.00
C SER A 136 0.59 7.48 -8.11
N GLU A 137 0.69 8.06 -9.31
CA GLU A 137 1.40 9.34 -9.49
C GLU A 137 0.72 10.50 -8.73
N SER A 138 -0.56 10.36 -8.38
CA SER A 138 -1.33 11.37 -7.64
C SER A 138 -1.26 11.22 -6.12
N ASP A 139 -0.77 10.08 -5.61
CA ASP A 139 -0.71 9.78 -4.18
C ASP A 139 0.64 9.15 -3.83
N PHE A 140 1.47 9.94 -3.15
CA PHE A 140 2.82 9.54 -2.78
C PHE A 140 2.88 8.78 -1.44
N SER A 141 1.76 8.61 -0.73
CA SER A 141 1.71 7.86 0.53
C SER A 141 2.29 6.45 0.38
N GLU A 142 1.90 5.75 -0.68
CA GLU A 142 2.37 4.40 -1.02
C GLU A 142 3.91 4.32 -1.23
N VAL A 143 4.55 5.42 -1.65
CA VAL A 143 6.02 5.48 -1.77
C VAL A 143 6.67 5.53 -0.38
N TYR A 144 6.08 6.29 0.54
CA TYR A 144 6.56 6.39 1.92
C TYR A 144 6.33 5.09 2.69
N ASP A 145 5.17 4.45 2.51
CA ASP A 145 4.85 3.15 3.09
C ASP A 145 5.86 2.09 2.62
N PHE A 146 6.12 2.03 1.30
CA PHE A 146 7.12 1.10 0.77
C PHE A 146 8.53 1.38 1.30
N LYS A 147 8.91 2.66 1.45
CA LYS A 147 10.20 3.04 2.08
C LYS A 147 10.26 2.52 3.52
N GLU A 148 9.21 2.70 4.30
CA GLU A 148 9.15 2.23 5.69
C GLU A 148 9.24 0.70 5.79
N GLU A 149 8.52 -0.02 4.93
CA GLU A 149 8.60 -1.48 4.83
C GLU A 149 10.01 -1.96 4.46
N ALA A 150 10.66 -1.29 3.50
CA ALA A 150 12.02 -1.59 3.10
C ALA A 150 13.03 -1.32 4.24
N ASP A 151 12.92 -0.18 4.93
CA ASP A 151 13.76 0.17 6.07
C ASP A 151 13.60 -0.90 7.19
N ASN A 152 12.36 -1.31 7.49
CA ASN A 152 12.08 -2.36 8.47
C ASN A 152 12.66 -3.71 8.11
N LEU A 153 12.59 -4.10 6.83
CA LEU A 153 13.17 -5.35 6.36
C LEU A 153 14.69 -5.35 6.52
N VAL A 154 15.35 -4.24 6.20
CA VAL A 154 16.81 -4.10 6.40
C VAL A 154 17.15 -4.23 7.88
N LEU A 155 16.38 -3.59 8.77
CA LEU A 155 16.57 -3.72 10.21
C LEU A 155 16.34 -5.14 10.72
N ASP A 156 15.34 -5.86 10.18
CA ASP A 156 15.11 -7.27 10.50
C ASP A 156 16.31 -8.14 10.12
N LEU A 157 16.85 -7.92 8.92
CA LEU A 157 18.03 -8.64 8.42
C LEU A 157 19.25 -8.35 9.31
N LEU A 158 19.51 -7.07 9.61
CA LEU A 158 20.60 -6.64 10.47
C LEU A 158 20.51 -7.29 11.86
N ASN A 159 19.34 -7.24 12.49
CA ASN A 159 19.14 -7.83 13.82
C ASN A 159 19.26 -9.36 13.81
N THR A 160 18.80 -10.01 12.73
CA THR A 160 18.97 -11.46 12.56
C THR A 160 20.44 -11.82 12.39
N THR A 161 21.19 -11.09 11.56
CA THR A 161 22.64 -11.28 11.40
C THR A 161 23.38 -11.05 12.72
N MET A 162 22.99 -10.05 13.51
CA MET A 162 23.55 -9.83 14.85
C MET A 162 23.28 -11.01 15.79
N LEU A 163 22.08 -11.59 15.76
CA LEU A 163 21.75 -12.78 16.55
C LEU A 163 22.56 -14.00 16.12
N ASP A 164 22.71 -14.21 14.81
CA ASP A 164 23.35 -15.41 14.26
C ASP A 164 24.88 -15.36 14.36
N HIS A 165 25.48 -14.19 14.14
CA HIS A 165 26.93 -14.03 14.02
C HIS A 165 27.58 -13.18 15.11
N GLY A 166 26.81 -12.48 15.94
CA GLY A 166 27.36 -11.54 16.91
C GLY A 166 28.35 -12.16 17.89
N GLN A 167 28.05 -13.36 18.41
CA GLN A 167 28.98 -14.08 19.28
C GLN A 167 30.28 -14.47 18.55
N THR A 168 30.20 -14.91 17.29
CA THR A 168 31.39 -15.22 16.49
C THR A 168 32.23 -13.96 16.23
N ILE A 169 31.59 -12.82 15.93
CA ILE A 169 32.27 -11.54 15.75
C ILE A 169 33.04 -11.17 17.02
N GLN A 170 32.45 -11.34 18.20
CA GLN A 170 33.13 -11.12 19.49
C GLN A 170 34.39 -11.99 19.62
N GLU A 171 34.24 -13.29 19.38
CA GLU A 171 35.33 -14.26 19.53
C GLU A 171 36.50 -13.97 18.58
N ASP A 172 36.20 -13.54 17.34
CA ASP A 172 37.21 -13.27 16.31
C ASP A 172 37.87 -11.88 16.43
N THR A 173 37.14 -10.86 16.89
CA THR A 173 37.62 -9.47 16.92
C THR A 173 38.09 -9.02 18.30
N GLY A 174 37.69 -9.71 19.37
CA GLY A 174 37.94 -9.31 20.75
C GLY A 174 37.19 -8.04 21.18
N LEU A 175 36.23 -7.55 20.37
CA LEU A 175 35.36 -6.43 20.73
C LEU A 175 34.45 -6.83 21.90
N ASP A 176 34.20 -5.90 22.82
CA ASP A 176 33.39 -6.18 24.00
C ASP A 176 31.91 -6.27 23.62
N TYR A 177 31.35 -7.49 23.63
CA TYR A 177 29.95 -7.79 23.33
C TYR A 177 29.10 -7.55 24.59
N SER A 178 29.11 -6.32 25.13
CA SER A 178 28.37 -5.95 26.34
C SER A 178 26.95 -5.50 26.01
N TYR A 179 26.15 -6.41 25.44
CA TYR A 179 24.73 -6.14 25.20
C TYR A 179 23.90 -6.69 26.35
N GLN A 180 23.01 -5.87 26.89
CA GLN A 180 22.05 -6.31 27.89
C GLN A 180 20.76 -6.75 27.20
N MET A 181 20.42 -8.04 27.30
CA MET A 181 19.16 -8.56 26.79
C MET A 181 17.99 -8.26 27.73
N TYR A 182 16.92 -7.72 27.17
CA TYR A 182 15.69 -7.42 27.87
C TYR A 182 14.58 -8.38 27.44
N LYS A 183 13.94 -9.00 28.44
CA LYS A 183 12.85 -9.96 28.26
C LYS A 183 11.51 -9.32 28.55
N SER A 184 10.47 -9.76 27.84
CA SER A 184 9.11 -9.29 28.11
C SER A 184 8.63 -9.76 29.48
N LYS A 185 7.98 -8.86 30.23
CA LYS A 185 7.33 -9.18 31.51
C LYS A 185 5.95 -9.81 31.33
N GLU A 186 5.35 -9.67 30.15
CA GLU A 186 3.97 -10.05 29.83
C GLU A 186 3.90 -10.74 28.45
N SER A 187 2.88 -11.58 28.24
CA SER A 187 2.60 -12.11 26.91
C SER A 187 1.72 -11.13 26.13
N GLY A 188 1.87 -11.07 24.81
CA GLY A 188 1.10 -10.14 24.00
C GLY A 188 1.58 -10.06 22.55
N VAL A 189 1.05 -9.10 21.81
CA VAL A 189 1.50 -8.77 20.45
C VAL A 189 2.36 -7.51 20.50
N ILE A 190 3.55 -7.56 19.91
CA ILE A 190 4.46 -6.40 19.83
C ILE A 190 4.07 -5.50 18.67
N SER A 191 4.17 -4.20 18.89
CA SER A 191 4.24 -3.19 17.85
C SER A 191 5.39 -2.22 18.14
N TYR A 192 6.14 -1.83 17.12
CA TYR A 192 7.19 -0.83 17.19
C TYR A 192 6.72 0.53 16.73
N TYR A 193 5.41 0.77 16.80
CA TYR A 193 4.82 2.00 16.36
C TYR A 193 4.00 2.64 17.46
N ILE A 194 4.08 3.97 17.50
CA ILE A 194 3.27 4.81 18.38
C ILE A 194 2.58 5.90 17.58
N ASP A 195 1.36 6.24 17.96
CA ASP A 195 0.55 7.28 17.33
C ASP A 195 0.06 8.34 18.31
N ASN A 196 0.60 8.32 19.53
CA ASN A 196 0.21 9.17 20.66
C ASN A 196 -1.21 8.91 21.16
N TYR A 197 -1.91 7.88 20.67
CA TYR A 197 -3.25 7.52 21.12
C TYR A 197 -3.21 6.44 22.22
N GLU A 198 -2.03 6.03 22.68
CA GLU A 198 -1.84 4.96 23.67
C GLU A 198 -2.47 5.26 25.04
N THR A 199 -2.81 6.53 25.30
CA THR A 199 -3.45 6.99 26.54
C THR A 199 -4.94 7.27 26.38
N VAL A 200 -5.49 7.15 25.17
CA VAL A 200 -6.91 7.40 24.88
C VAL A 200 -7.76 6.29 25.49
N THR A 201 -8.80 6.68 26.22
CA THR A 201 -9.83 5.78 26.75
C THR A 201 -11.20 6.18 26.21
N GLU A 202 -12.22 5.35 26.49
CA GLU A 202 -13.61 5.63 26.11
C GLU A 202 -14.09 6.99 26.64
N ASP A 203 -13.59 7.43 27.80
CA ASP A 203 -13.97 8.71 28.43
C ASP A 203 -13.24 9.92 27.85
N THR A 204 -12.06 9.72 27.23
CA THR A 204 -11.21 10.83 26.73
C THR A 204 -11.28 10.99 25.22
N ILE A 205 -12.15 10.24 24.53
CA ILE A 205 -12.26 10.31 23.09
C ILE A 205 -12.82 11.67 22.64
N SER A 206 -12.33 12.18 21.52
CA SER A 206 -12.79 13.43 20.91
C SER A 206 -12.97 13.27 19.40
N ALA A 207 -13.79 14.12 18.79
CA ALA A 207 -14.07 14.09 17.36
C ALA A 207 -12.81 14.30 16.50
N ASP A 208 -11.80 14.99 17.03
CA ASP A 208 -10.55 15.26 16.32
C ASP A 208 -9.74 13.98 16.06
N LEU A 209 -9.90 12.94 16.89
CA LEU A 209 -9.21 11.65 16.73
C LEU A 209 -9.70 10.86 15.50
N PHE A 210 -10.83 11.26 14.91
CA PHE A 210 -11.39 10.65 13.70
C PHE A 210 -10.92 11.35 12.41
N GLN A 211 -10.17 12.45 12.52
CA GLN A 211 -9.63 13.20 11.39
C GLN A 211 -8.33 12.54 10.89
N GLN A 212 -8.45 11.74 9.82
CA GLN A 212 -7.32 10.99 9.26
C GLN A 212 -6.17 11.87 8.75
N ASP A 213 -6.48 13.09 8.29
CA ASP A 213 -5.47 14.02 7.74
C ASP A 213 -4.37 14.37 8.75
N ASN A 214 -4.66 14.27 10.05
CA ASN A 214 -3.72 14.57 11.14
C ASN A 214 -3.14 13.32 11.79
N TYR A 215 -3.57 12.12 11.37
CA TYR A 215 -3.06 10.88 11.93
C TYR A 215 -1.62 10.67 11.47
N ASN A 216 -0.72 10.49 12.43
CA ASN A 216 0.65 10.16 12.14
C ASN A 216 1.14 9.11 13.13
N ARG A 217 1.83 8.11 12.59
CA ARG A 217 2.41 7.01 13.35
C ARG A 217 3.93 7.09 13.22
N THR A 218 4.63 6.99 14.35
CA THR A 218 6.08 7.06 14.41
C THR A 218 6.66 5.67 14.69
N SER A 219 7.67 5.28 13.92
CA SER A 219 8.45 4.07 14.20
C SER A 219 9.38 4.30 15.39
N LEU A 220 9.38 3.35 16.32
CA LEU A 220 10.32 3.26 17.44
C LEU A 220 11.62 2.57 17.05
N ARG A 221 11.65 1.89 15.89
CA ARG A 221 12.86 1.23 15.41
C ARG A 221 13.82 2.26 14.85
N THR A 222 15.05 2.25 15.33
CA THR A 222 16.10 3.16 14.88
C THR A 222 17.47 2.50 14.99
N THR A 223 18.41 2.96 14.18
CA THR A 223 19.84 2.63 14.27
C THR A 223 20.63 3.66 15.07
N THR A 224 19.96 4.72 15.55
CA THR A 224 20.57 5.78 16.36
C THR A 224 20.56 5.41 17.83
N MET A 225 21.50 5.96 18.59
CA MET A 225 21.53 5.83 20.04
C MET A 225 20.28 6.48 20.66
N LEU A 226 19.63 5.78 21.58
CA LEU A 226 18.52 6.31 22.36
C LEU A 226 18.98 6.73 23.76
N PRO A 227 18.47 7.86 24.30
CA PRO A 227 18.67 8.21 25.69
C PRO A 227 17.84 7.29 26.63
N PRO A 228 18.14 7.30 27.94
CA PRO A 228 17.31 6.61 28.93
C PRO A 228 15.86 7.09 28.91
N ASN A 229 14.94 6.22 29.30
CA ASN A 229 13.48 6.37 29.27
C ASN A 229 12.87 6.58 27.87
N SER A 230 13.61 6.27 26.80
CA SER A 230 13.04 6.29 25.45
C SER A 230 12.08 5.12 25.23
N PRO A 231 10.94 5.33 24.52
CA PRO A 231 10.05 4.25 24.14
C PRO A 231 10.74 3.30 23.14
N ILE A 232 10.60 2.00 23.37
CA ILE A 232 11.27 0.94 22.59
C ILE A 232 10.25 0.13 21.79
N TYR A 233 9.18 -0.30 22.46
CA TYR A 233 8.09 -1.01 21.82
C TYR A 233 6.80 -0.83 22.61
N LYS A 234 5.69 -1.12 21.95
CA LYS A 234 4.35 -1.23 22.51
C LYS A 234 3.94 -2.70 22.56
N ILE A 235 3.30 -3.13 23.63
CA ILE A 235 2.74 -4.48 23.75
C ILE A 235 1.23 -4.41 23.96
N ILE A 236 0.50 -5.16 23.14
CA ILE A 236 -0.95 -5.35 23.25
C ILE A 236 -1.16 -6.60 24.09
N THR A 237 -1.75 -6.43 25.27
CA THR A 237 -1.84 -7.49 26.31
C THR A 237 -3.20 -8.16 26.37
N SER A 238 -4.21 -7.61 25.67
CA SER A 238 -5.58 -8.10 25.65
C SER A 238 -6.04 -8.37 24.23
N ASP A 239 -6.77 -9.47 24.05
CA ASP A 239 -7.47 -9.79 22.80
C ASP A 239 -8.84 -9.08 22.71
N GLN A 240 -9.27 -8.41 23.79
CA GLN A 240 -10.48 -7.58 23.81
C GLN A 240 -10.17 -6.17 23.30
N TRP A 241 -10.95 -5.73 22.33
CA TRP A 241 -10.91 -4.40 21.72
C TRP A 241 -12.33 -3.93 21.39
N SER A 242 -12.53 -2.62 21.33
CA SER A 242 -13.78 -1.97 20.95
C SER A 242 -13.57 -1.08 19.73
N ILE A 243 -14.64 -0.90 18.94
CA ILE A 243 -14.70 0.12 17.88
C ILE A 243 -15.65 1.19 18.37
N LEU A 244 -15.19 2.43 18.32
CA LEU A 244 -15.99 3.63 18.57
C LEU A 244 -16.33 4.32 17.25
#